data_AF-A0A2X2K5W8-F1
#
_entry.id   AF-A0A2X2K5W8-F1
#
_cell.length_a   1.000
_cell.length_b   1.000
_cell.length_c   1.000
_cell.angle_alpha   90.00
_cell.angle_beta   90.00
_cell.angle_gamma   90.00
#
_symmetry.space_group_name_H-M   'P 1'
#
loop_
_entity.id
_entity.type
_entity.pdbx_description
1 polymer ?
#
loop_
_entity_poly.entity_id
_entity_poly.type
_entity_poly.pdbx_seq_one_letter_code
_entity_poly.pdbx_strand_id
1 'polypeptide(L)'
;MLTYAFDIPNVTLTLAVMIGLAVGIDYALFILFRYRQVMKTETDYIKGIGLAVGTAGSAVIFAGVTVVIAVCGLSLVGIDFLAVMGFASAISVIFAVFSALTLLPALISIFHKHIKVNKLQSNFKKDIDTPWSKFITGNALAAVLLGLIILVAAAIPVSHMRLGIPDDGVKPADSTQKKAYDIISDKFGEGFNGQIPMLINVKDKKMIHKDYNKIYNLCIKILR
;
A
#
# COMPACT_ATOMS: atom_id res chain seq x y z
N MET A 1 4.67 -12.76 -24.89
CA MET A 1 5.34 -13.97 -24.36
C MET A 1 5.30 -14.06 -22.83
N LEU A 2 5.37 -12.95 -22.06
CA LEU A 2 5.14 -12.98 -20.59
C LEU A 2 3.65 -12.96 -20.17
N THR A 3 2.75 -12.45 -21.00
CA THR A 3 1.29 -12.37 -20.72
C THR A 3 0.58 -13.73 -20.67
N TYR A 4 1.20 -14.81 -21.17
CA TYR A 4 0.61 -16.15 -21.14
C TYR A 4 0.89 -16.94 -19.85
N ALA A 5 1.77 -16.44 -18.98
CA ALA A 5 2.16 -17.13 -17.75
C ALA A 5 1.56 -16.49 -16.48
N PHE A 6 1.17 -15.21 -16.53
CA PHE A 6 0.58 -14.49 -15.40
C PHE A 6 -0.50 -13.54 -15.91
N ASP A 7 -1.75 -13.79 -15.54
CA ASP A 7 -2.82 -12.80 -15.68
C ASP A 7 -2.54 -11.73 -14.61
N ILE A 8 -2.06 -10.55 -15.01
CA ILE A 8 -1.73 -9.47 -14.06
C ILE A 8 -3.00 -8.63 -13.87
N PRO A 9 -3.63 -8.66 -12.68
CA PRO A 9 -4.77 -7.82 -12.42
C PRO A 9 -4.42 -6.33 -12.62
N ASN A 10 -5.34 -5.54 -13.18
CA ASN A 10 -5.12 -4.10 -13.40
C ASN A 10 -4.73 -3.36 -12.09
N VAL A 11 -5.28 -3.82 -10.97
CA VAL A 11 -4.98 -3.31 -9.62
C VAL A 11 -3.50 -3.50 -9.25
N THR A 12 -2.84 -4.56 -9.71
CA THR A 12 -1.41 -4.81 -9.48
C THR A 12 -0.54 -3.70 -10.06
N LEU A 13 -0.83 -3.29 -11.30
CA LEU A 13 -0.11 -2.20 -11.96
C LEU A 13 -0.33 -0.87 -11.23
N THR A 14 -1.57 -0.58 -10.84
CA THR A 14 -1.89 0.61 -10.04
C THR A 14 -1.12 0.63 -8.73
N LEU A 15 -1.08 -0.49 -8.00
CA LEU A 15 -0.42 -0.59 -6.71
C LEU A 15 1.11 -0.46 -6.83
N ALA A 16 1.71 -1.10 -7.85
CA ALA A 16 3.13 -0.99 -8.13
C ALA A 16 3.55 0.44 -8.45
N VAL A 17 2.79 1.15 -9.31
CA VAL A 17 3.07 2.55 -9.64
C VAL A 17 2.85 3.46 -8.44
N MET A 18 1.76 3.27 -7.69
CA MET A 18 1.44 4.08 -6.51
C MET A 18 2.56 4.01 -5.47
N ILE A 19 3.00 2.79 -5.12
CA ILE A 19 4.05 2.58 -4.13
C ILE A 19 5.41 3.05 -4.69
N GLY A 20 5.77 2.62 -5.90
CA GLY A 20 7.06 2.94 -6.50
C GLY A 20 7.29 4.44 -6.68
N LEU A 21 6.26 5.17 -7.10
CA LEU A 21 6.32 6.62 -7.24
C LEU A 21 6.40 7.31 -5.88
N ALA A 22 5.55 6.93 -4.91
CA ALA A 22 5.56 7.53 -3.58
C ALA A 22 6.95 7.38 -2.92
N VAL A 23 7.45 6.14 -2.89
CA VAL A 23 8.74 5.81 -2.30
C VAL A 23 9.90 6.47 -3.07
N GLY A 24 9.81 6.51 -4.41
CA GLY A 24 10.81 7.16 -5.25
C GLY A 24 10.92 8.67 -5.00
N ILE A 25 9.79 9.36 -4.83
CA ILE A 25 9.78 10.79 -4.48
C ILE A 25 10.40 11.01 -3.10
N ASP A 26 9.99 10.22 -2.11
CA ASP A 26 10.47 10.38 -0.73
C ASP A 26 11.98 10.17 -0.64
N TYR A 27 12.51 9.14 -1.31
CA TYR A 27 13.95 8.87 -1.35
C TYR A 27 14.72 9.94 -2.11
N ALA A 28 14.16 10.45 -3.21
CA ALA A 28 14.80 11.52 -3.95
C ALA A 28 14.87 12.82 -3.13
N LEU A 29 13.76 13.17 -2.46
CA LEU A 29 13.71 14.34 -1.59
C LEU A 29 14.62 14.18 -0.39
N PHE A 30 14.71 12.99 0.21
CA PHE A 30 15.59 12.75 1.35
C PHE A 30 17.08 12.94 1.00
N ILE A 31 17.54 12.35 -0.12
CA ILE A 31 18.92 12.52 -0.58
C ILE A 31 19.19 13.98 -0.98
N LEU A 32 18.25 14.63 -1.68
CA LEU A 32 18.40 16.02 -2.10
C LEU A 32 18.41 16.98 -0.90
N PHE A 33 17.59 16.73 0.11
CA PHE A 33 17.60 17.50 1.36
C PHE A 33 18.93 17.33 2.09
N ARG A 34 19.45 16.10 2.14
CA ARG A 34 20.77 15.83 2.72
C ARG A 34 21.89 16.53 1.96
N TYR A 35 21.86 16.50 0.63
CA TYR A 35 22.80 17.25 -0.21
C TYR A 35 22.75 18.75 0.08
N ARG A 36 21.55 19.35 0.13
CA ARG A 36 21.38 20.77 0.48
C ARG A 36 21.89 21.08 1.90
N GLN A 37 21.79 20.15 2.83
CA GLN A 37 22.34 20.30 4.18
C GLN A 37 23.88 20.28 4.18
N VAL A 38 24.50 19.36 3.44
CA VAL A 38 25.97 19.27 3.32
C VAL A 38 26.55 20.51 2.63
N MET A 39 25.90 21.00 1.56
CA MET A 39 26.35 22.19 0.82
C MET A 39 26.19 23.51 1.59
N LYS A 40 25.66 23.50 2.82
CA LYS A 40 25.73 24.68 3.71
C LYS A 40 27.13 24.88 4.29
N THR A 41 27.88 23.79 4.48
CA THR A 41 29.22 23.80 5.07
C THR A 41 30.30 23.43 4.06
N GLU A 42 29.98 22.60 3.07
CA GLU A 42 30.91 22.16 2.03
C GLU A 42 30.75 23.01 0.76
N THR A 43 31.85 23.34 0.09
CA THR A 43 31.86 24.17 -1.13
C THR A 43 32.00 23.35 -2.40
N ASP A 44 32.63 22.17 -2.32
CA ASP A 44 32.79 21.26 -3.45
C ASP A 44 31.54 20.38 -3.63
N TYR A 45 30.91 20.48 -4.80
CA TYR A 45 29.70 19.73 -5.12
C TYR A 45 29.97 18.23 -5.27
N ILE A 46 31.16 17.83 -5.76
CA ILE A 46 31.50 16.40 -5.94
C ILE A 46 31.58 15.74 -4.58
N LYS A 47 32.33 16.37 -3.66
CA LYS A 47 32.43 15.93 -2.28
C LYS A 47 31.08 15.99 -1.55
N GLY A 48 30.28 17.03 -1.81
CA GLY A 48 28.94 17.16 -1.25
C GLY A 48 27.98 16.04 -1.66
N ILE A 49 27.99 15.64 -2.93
CA ILE A 49 27.23 14.48 -3.43
C ILE A 49 27.69 13.19 -2.73
N GLY A 50 29.01 12.97 -2.66
CA GLY A 50 29.58 11.79 -2.01
C GLY A 50 29.17 11.66 -0.53
N LEU A 51 29.25 12.75 0.23
CA LEU A 51 28.84 12.78 1.64
C LEU A 51 27.33 12.59 1.84
N ALA A 52 26.52 13.16 0.94
CA ALA A 52 25.07 12.99 0.99
C ALA A 52 24.67 11.53 0.72
N VAL A 53 25.22 10.91 -0.33
CA VAL A 53 24.97 9.50 -0.66
C VAL A 53 25.53 8.58 0.41
N GLY A 54 26.72 8.86 0.95
CA GLY A 54 27.33 8.07 2.01
C GLY A 54 26.54 8.04 3.33
N THR A 55 25.71 9.06 3.60
CA THR A 55 24.91 9.14 4.84
C THR A 55 23.42 8.85 4.62
N ALA A 56 22.79 9.51 3.65
CA ALA A 56 21.38 9.30 3.35
C ALA A 56 21.14 8.04 2.49
N GLY A 57 22.11 7.66 1.64
CA GLY A 57 21.95 6.50 0.76
C GLY A 57 21.83 5.19 1.53
N SER A 58 22.60 5.00 2.60
CA SER A 58 22.47 3.80 3.47
C SER A 58 21.09 3.73 4.14
N ALA A 59 20.55 4.87 4.60
CA ALA A 59 19.20 4.94 5.14
C ALA A 59 18.12 4.65 4.08
N VAL A 60 18.31 5.11 2.83
CA VAL A 60 17.41 4.79 1.71
C VAL A 60 17.42 3.29 1.38
N ILE A 61 18.59 2.65 1.36
CA ILE A 61 18.69 1.20 1.14
C ILE A 61 17.97 0.45 2.27
N PHE A 62 18.21 0.83 3.52
CA PHE A 62 17.57 0.21 4.68
C PHE A 62 16.05 0.32 4.62
N ALA A 63 15.52 1.53 4.41
CA ALA A 63 14.09 1.76 4.25
C ALA A 63 13.52 0.98 3.05
N GLY A 64 14.22 0.99 1.91
CA GLY A 64 13.84 0.28 0.69
C GLY A 64 13.71 -1.23 0.90
N VAL A 65 14.71 -1.85 1.55
CA VAL A 65 14.68 -3.28 1.89
C VAL A 65 13.50 -3.60 2.81
N THR A 66 13.23 -2.72 3.79
CA THR A 66 12.10 -2.89 4.71
C THR A 66 10.75 -2.90 3.97
N VAL A 67 10.57 -1.97 3.02
CA VAL A 67 9.36 -1.92 2.18
C VAL A 67 9.25 -3.15 1.28
N VAL A 68 10.34 -3.58 0.66
CA VAL A 68 10.36 -4.80 -0.17
C VAL A 68 9.92 -6.02 0.63
N ILE A 69 10.45 -6.20 1.85
CA ILE A 69 10.06 -7.30 2.74
C ILE A 69 8.57 -7.22 3.11
N ALA A 70 8.09 -6.03 3.47
CA ALA A 70 6.70 -5.83 3.87
C ALA A 70 5.72 -6.19 2.73
N VAL A 71 6.01 -5.74 1.52
CA VAL A 71 5.14 -5.96 0.36
C VAL A 71 5.25 -7.40 -0.18
N CYS A 72 6.43 -8.04 -0.09
CA CYS A 72 6.56 -9.47 -0.31
C CYS A 72 5.76 -10.30 0.71
N GLY A 73 5.51 -9.77 1.91
CA GLY A 73 4.69 -10.40 2.93
C GLY A 73 3.26 -10.72 2.49
N LEU A 74 2.73 -10.03 1.46
CA LEU A 74 1.42 -10.37 0.87
C LEU A 74 1.36 -11.81 0.33
N SER A 75 2.49 -12.38 -0.09
CA SER A 75 2.57 -13.78 -0.53
C SER A 75 2.22 -14.79 0.58
N LEU A 76 2.41 -14.41 1.85
CA LEU A 76 2.11 -15.27 3.00
C LEU A 76 0.61 -15.46 3.25
N VAL A 77 -0.24 -14.64 2.61
CA VAL A 77 -1.70 -14.72 2.74
C VAL A 77 -2.28 -15.96 2.03
N GLY A 78 -1.54 -16.57 1.09
CA GLY A 78 -1.99 -17.77 0.37
C GLY A 78 -3.02 -17.49 -0.73
N ILE A 79 -3.16 -16.24 -1.15
CA ILE A 79 -4.02 -15.84 -2.27
C ILE A 79 -3.13 -15.37 -3.43
N ASP A 80 -3.21 -16.05 -4.57
CA ASP A 80 -2.31 -15.83 -5.71
C ASP A 80 -2.32 -14.40 -6.23
N PHE A 81 -3.49 -13.76 -6.29
CA PHE A 81 -3.57 -12.37 -6.77
C PHE A 81 -2.80 -11.40 -5.86
N LEU A 82 -2.81 -11.61 -4.54
CA LEU A 82 -2.08 -10.77 -3.58
C LEU A 82 -0.57 -11.01 -3.67
N ALA A 83 -0.15 -12.25 -3.90
CA ALA A 83 1.25 -12.59 -4.09
C ALA A 83 1.83 -11.89 -5.33
N VAL A 84 1.13 -11.96 -6.47
CA VAL A 84 1.54 -11.28 -7.71
C VAL A 84 1.60 -9.76 -7.52
N MET A 85 0.62 -9.17 -6.82
CA MET A 85 0.62 -7.75 -6.45
C MET A 85 1.85 -7.37 -5.62
N GLY A 86 2.17 -8.18 -4.62
CA GLY A 86 3.32 -8.00 -3.74
C GLY A 86 4.63 -8.00 -4.53
N PHE A 87 4.88 -9.04 -5.32
CA PHE A 87 6.12 -9.15 -6.10
C PHE A 87 6.28 -8.05 -7.15
N ALA A 88 5.21 -7.70 -7.88
CA ALA A 88 5.26 -6.62 -8.87
C ALA A 88 5.63 -5.28 -8.22
N SER A 89 5.09 -5.01 -7.04
CA SER A 89 5.36 -3.79 -6.28
C SER A 89 6.76 -3.78 -5.68
N ALA A 90 7.23 -4.92 -5.18
CA ALA A 90 8.60 -5.07 -4.69
C ALA A 90 9.64 -4.77 -5.79
N ILE A 91 9.41 -5.27 -7.01
CA ILE A 91 10.26 -4.95 -8.17
C ILE A 91 10.27 -3.44 -8.42
N SER A 92 9.11 -2.78 -8.41
CA SER A 92 9.01 -1.34 -8.60
C SER A 92 9.81 -0.56 -7.55
N VAL A 93 9.73 -0.93 -6.27
CA VAL A 93 10.49 -0.29 -5.18
C VAL A 93 12.00 -0.48 -5.36
N ILE A 94 12.45 -1.66 -5.78
CA ILE A 94 13.86 -1.92 -6.06
C ILE A 94 14.37 -0.96 -7.14
N PHE A 95 13.63 -0.80 -8.24
CA PHE A 95 13.96 0.16 -9.29
C PHE A 95 13.95 1.60 -8.78
N ALA A 96 13.00 1.97 -7.91
CA ALA A 96 12.96 3.30 -7.30
C ALA A 96 14.19 3.58 -6.43
N VAL A 97 14.63 2.62 -5.61
CA VAL A 97 15.85 2.72 -4.80
C VAL A 97 17.09 2.86 -5.68
N PHE A 98 17.24 2.00 -6.70
CA PHE A 98 18.37 2.11 -7.62
C PHE A 98 18.38 3.45 -8.35
N SER A 99 17.23 3.92 -8.83
CA SER A 99 17.09 5.24 -9.46
C SER A 99 17.49 6.37 -8.51
N ALA A 100 17.03 6.33 -7.25
CA ALA A 100 17.37 7.35 -6.25
C ALA A 100 18.88 7.36 -5.90
N LEU A 101 19.56 6.22 -5.98
CA LEU A 101 21.00 6.13 -5.66
C LEU A 101 21.93 6.35 -6.85
N THR A 102 21.43 6.21 -8.09
CA THR A 102 22.25 6.31 -9.31
C THR A 102 21.86 7.53 -10.15
N LEU A 103 20.60 7.61 -10.55
CA LEU A 103 20.09 8.65 -11.44
C LEU A 103 20.04 10.01 -10.74
N LEU A 104 19.61 10.06 -9.49
CA LEU A 104 19.50 11.31 -8.77
C LEU A 104 20.87 11.97 -8.50
N PRO A 105 21.91 11.27 -7.99
CA PRO A 105 23.24 11.88 -7.85
C PRO A 105 23.81 12.37 -9.18
N ALA A 106 23.57 11.63 -10.28
CA ALA A 106 23.95 12.06 -11.62
C ALA A 106 23.22 13.35 -12.03
N LEU A 107 21.90 13.44 -11.78
CA LEU A 107 21.12 14.65 -12.03
C LEU A 107 21.58 15.82 -11.16
N ILE A 108 21.87 15.59 -9.88
CA ILE A 108 22.43 16.63 -9.00
C ILE A 108 23.77 17.12 -9.55
N SER A 109 24.63 16.22 -10.04
CA SER A 109 25.91 16.59 -10.65
C SER A 109 25.77 17.48 -11.89
N ILE A 110 24.70 17.33 -12.68
CA ILE A 110 24.43 18.17 -13.85
C ILE A 110 23.81 19.51 -13.43
N PHE A 111 22.83 19.48 -12.52
CA PHE A 111 22.02 20.64 -12.15
C PHE A 111 22.52 21.37 -10.90
N HIS A 112 23.71 21.04 -10.38
CA HIS A 112 24.23 21.56 -9.11
C HIS A 112 24.16 23.10 -9.01
N LYS A 113 24.37 23.84 -10.11
CA LYS A 113 24.31 25.30 -10.16
C LYS A 113 22.90 25.88 -9.93
N HIS A 114 21.84 25.13 -10.26
CA HIS A 114 20.45 25.57 -10.11
C HIS A 114 19.85 25.21 -8.73
N ILE A 115 20.53 24.34 -7.98
CA ILE A 115 20.07 23.93 -6.65
C ILE A 115 20.41 25.04 -5.66
N LYS A 116 19.44 25.93 -5.41
CA LYS A 116 19.59 27.00 -4.43
C LYS A 116 19.76 26.41 -3.04
N VAL A 117 20.93 26.54 -2.44
CA VAL A 117 21.11 26.23 -1.02
C VAL A 117 20.57 27.42 -0.24
N ASN A 118 19.55 27.21 0.59
CA ASN A 118 19.07 28.28 1.44
C ASN A 118 20.10 28.48 2.56
N LYS A 119 21.03 29.42 2.33
CA LYS A 119 22.10 29.81 3.27
C LYS A 119 21.61 30.67 4.43
N LEU A 120 20.29 30.87 4.54
CA LEU A 120 19.70 31.34 5.80
C LEU A 120 20.22 30.41 6.88
N GLN A 121 21.15 30.92 7.70
CA GLN A 121 21.54 30.32 8.95
C GLN A 121 20.22 30.02 9.63
N SER A 122 19.84 28.74 9.71
CA SER A 122 18.82 28.38 10.65
C SER A 122 19.49 28.64 11.98
N ASN A 123 19.25 29.83 12.52
CA ASN A 123 19.26 30.05 13.95
C ASN A 123 18.25 29.07 14.53
N PHE A 124 18.62 27.78 14.61
CA PHE A 124 18.12 26.84 15.61
C PHE A 124 18.67 27.21 17.01
N LYS A 125 19.03 28.48 17.21
CA LYS A 125 19.06 29.19 18.49
C LYS A 125 17.79 30.03 18.62
N LYS A 126 16.67 29.32 18.64
CA LYS A 126 15.48 29.67 19.40
C LYS A 126 14.79 28.33 19.58
N ASP A 127 14.69 27.88 20.82
CA ASP A 127 13.73 26.86 21.20
C ASP A 127 12.48 27.08 20.35
N ILE A 128 12.06 26.05 19.62
CA ILE A 128 10.76 26.06 18.96
C ILE A 128 9.78 25.98 20.12
N ASP A 129 9.54 27.13 20.73
CA ASP A 129 8.80 27.33 21.96
C ASP A 129 7.31 27.37 21.63
N THR A 130 6.90 26.51 20.69
CA THR A 130 5.50 26.36 20.36
C THR A 130 4.83 25.66 21.54
N PRO A 131 3.59 26.05 21.88
CA PRO A 131 2.83 25.39 22.95
C PRO A 131 2.77 23.87 22.76
N TRP A 132 2.73 23.43 21.52
CA TRP A 132 2.77 22.02 21.12
C TRP A 132 4.08 21.32 21.49
N SER A 133 5.23 21.94 21.19
CA SER A 133 6.56 21.41 21.52
C SER A 133 6.73 21.25 23.03
N LYS A 134 6.33 22.28 23.81
CA LYS A 134 6.34 22.24 25.27
C LYS A 134 5.43 21.17 25.86
N PHE A 135 4.27 20.94 25.27
CA PHE A 135 3.35 19.90 25.72
C PHE A 135 3.94 18.50 25.51
N ILE A 136 4.51 18.23 24.34
CA ILE A 136 5.12 16.93 24.03
C ILE A 136 6.37 16.66 24.88
N THR A 137 7.26 17.64 24.98
CA THR A 137 8.54 17.48 25.70
C THR A 137 8.39 17.64 27.22
N GLY A 138 7.43 18.44 27.68
CA GLY A 138 7.21 18.72 29.10
C GLY A 138 6.51 17.59 29.86
N ASN A 139 5.69 16.77 29.19
CA ASN A 139 5.07 15.62 29.83
C ASN A 139 4.92 14.43 28.85
N ALA A 140 6.04 13.79 28.55
CA ALA A 140 6.13 12.68 27.58
C ALA A 140 5.12 11.54 27.87
N LEU A 141 4.87 11.22 29.14
CA LEU A 141 3.90 10.18 29.51
C LEU A 141 2.47 10.57 29.13
N ALA A 142 2.07 11.82 29.36
CA ALA A 142 0.74 12.30 28.97
C ALA A 142 0.59 12.32 27.44
N ALA A 143 1.64 12.73 26.71
CA ALA A 143 1.63 12.72 25.24
C ALA A 143 1.50 11.30 24.67
N VAL A 144 2.24 10.33 25.24
CA VAL A 144 2.15 8.92 24.84
C VAL A 144 0.78 8.32 25.16
N LEU A 145 0.24 8.55 26.36
CA LEU A 145 -1.08 8.06 26.75
C LEU A 145 -2.18 8.64 25.86
N LEU A 146 -2.14 9.95 25.61
CA LEU A 146 -3.10 10.62 24.74
C LEU A 146 -3.01 10.07 23.30
N GLY A 147 -1.80 9.90 22.77
CA GLY A 147 -1.59 9.28 21.46
C GLY A 147 -2.12 7.85 21.39
N LEU A 148 -1.88 7.05 22.43
CA LEU A 148 -2.38 5.68 22.54
C LEU A 148 -3.91 5.63 22.60
N ILE A 149 -4.53 6.50 23.39
CA ILE A 149 -6.00 6.60 23.49
C ILE A 149 -6.59 6.94 22.12
N ILE A 150 -6.01 7.90 21.40
CA ILE A 150 -6.45 8.25 20.04
C ILE A 150 -6.31 7.05 19.11
N LEU A 151 -5.16 6.35 19.15
CA LEU A 151 -4.93 5.17 18.32
C LEU A 151 -5.95 4.06 18.58
N VAL A 152 -6.22 3.76 19.86
CA VAL A 152 -7.19 2.72 20.26
C VAL A 152 -8.61 3.12 19.87
N ALA A 153 -8.99 4.39 20.07
CA ALA A 153 -10.29 4.89 19.64
C ALA A 153 -10.48 4.77 18.12
N ALA A 154 -9.45 5.11 17.34
CA ALA A 154 -9.46 4.95 15.89
C ALA A 154 -9.50 3.47 15.43
N ALA A 155 -9.07 2.54 16.27
CA ALA A 155 -9.11 1.10 15.99
C ALA A 155 -10.49 0.45 16.30
N ILE A 156 -11.38 1.12 17.05
CA ILE A 156 -12.70 0.58 17.41
C ILE A 156 -13.51 0.10 16.18
N PRO A 157 -13.61 0.86 15.06
CA PRO A 157 -14.39 0.44 13.89
C PRO A 157 -13.90 -0.86 13.23
N VAL A 158 -12.63 -1.24 13.43
CA VAL A 158 -12.05 -2.49 12.89
C VAL A 158 -12.78 -3.70 13.47
N SER A 159 -13.21 -3.64 14.73
CA SER A 159 -13.97 -4.72 15.37
C SER A 159 -15.35 -4.95 14.76
N HIS A 160 -15.88 -3.96 14.04
CA HIS A 160 -17.17 -4.03 13.35
C HIS A 160 -17.05 -4.28 11.84
N MET A 161 -15.85 -4.56 11.32
CA MET A 161 -15.66 -4.84 9.90
C MET A 161 -16.33 -6.17 9.50
N ARG A 162 -17.21 -6.09 8.51
CA ARG A 162 -17.76 -7.26 7.82
C ARG A 162 -16.91 -7.54 6.60
N LEU A 163 -16.27 -8.71 6.58
CA LEU A 163 -15.48 -9.18 5.45
C LEU A 163 -16.40 -9.91 4.47
N GLY A 164 -16.23 -9.62 3.18
CA GLY A 164 -17.00 -10.23 2.09
C GLY A 164 -16.22 -10.17 0.79
N ILE A 165 -16.66 -10.93 -0.20
CA ILE A 165 -16.09 -10.87 -1.55
C ILE A 165 -16.59 -9.57 -2.20
N PRO A 166 -15.71 -8.75 -2.80
CA PRO A 166 -16.14 -7.54 -3.49
C PRO A 166 -17.04 -7.90 -4.67
N ASP A 167 -18.21 -7.26 -4.74
CA ASP A 167 -19.17 -7.38 -5.84
C ASP A 167 -19.49 -6.00 -6.45
N ASP A 168 -20.39 -5.93 -7.42
CA ASP A 168 -20.80 -4.65 -8.01
C ASP A 168 -21.58 -3.76 -7.01
N GLY A 169 -21.95 -4.30 -5.84
CA GLY A 169 -22.62 -3.58 -4.76
C GLY A 169 -21.74 -2.56 -4.04
N VAL A 170 -20.40 -2.72 -4.07
CA VAL A 170 -19.43 -1.77 -3.46
C VAL A 170 -18.97 -0.67 -4.42
N LYS A 171 -19.48 -0.66 -5.65
CA LYS A 171 -19.14 0.37 -6.65
C LYS A 171 -19.84 1.71 -6.37
N PRO A 172 -19.30 2.83 -6.89
CA PRO A 172 -19.96 4.14 -6.79
C PRO A 172 -21.41 4.11 -7.29
N ALA A 173 -22.30 4.81 -6.58
CA ALA A 173 -23.76 4.79 -6.82
C ALA A 173 -24.17 5.33 -8.20
N ASP A 174 -23.33 6.16 -8.81
CA ASP A 174 -23.54 6.71 -10.14
C ASP A 174 -23.15 5.74 -11.27
N SER A 175 -22.35 4.71 -10.96
CA SER A 175 -21.86 3.73 -11.93
C SER A 175 -22.99 2.87 -12.51
N THR A 176 -22.87 2.52 -13.80
CA THR A 176 -23.85 1.67 -14.49
C THR A 176 -23.89 0.27 -13.90
N GLN A 177 -22.77 -0.25 -13.40
CA GLN A 177 -22.67 -1.55 -12.77
C GLN A 177 -23.44 -1.61 -11.44
N LYS A 178 -23.27 -0.60 -10.57
CA LYS A 178 -24.01 -0.54 -9.30
C LYS A 178 -25.52 -0.44 -9.54
N LYS A 179 -25.94 0.41 -10.49
CA LYS A 179 -27.35 0.53 -10.89
C LYS A 179 -27.92 -0.79 -11.42
N ALA A 180 -27.17 -1.53 -12.24
CA ALA A 180 -27.59 -2.84 -12.73
C ALA A 180 -27.72 -3.85 -11.58
N TYR A 181 -26.76 -3.88 -10.66
CA TYR A 181 -26.79 -4.73 -9.46
C TYR A 181 -28.04 -4.47 -8.63
N ASP A 182 -28.34 -3.20 -8.35
CA ASP A 182 -29.50 -2.80 -7.54
C ASP A 182 -30.82 -3.14 -8.26
N ILE A 183 -30.93 -2.89 -9.57
CA ILE A 183 -32.13 -3.28 -10.36
C ILE A 183 -32.36 -4.80 -10.33
N ILE A 184 -31.31 -5.60 -10.46
CA ILE A 184 -31.42 -7.05 -10.41
C ILE A 184 -31.89 -7.51 -9.03
N SER A 185 -31.31 -6.96 -7.96
CA SER A 185 -31.71 -7.29 -6.59
C SER A 185 -33.16 -6.87 -6.31
N ASP A 186 -33.59 -5.70 -6.80
CA ASP A 186 -34.96 -5.19 -6.63
C ASP A 186 -36.00 -6.02 -7.40
N LYS A 187 -35.68 -6.46 -8.63
CA LYS A 187 -36.63 -7.15 -9.51
C LYS A 187 -36.67 -8.65 -9.30
N PHE A 188 -35.55 -9.28 -8.90
CA PHE A 188 -35.42 -10.72 -8.79
C PHE A 188 -35.22 -11.21 -7.35
N GLY A 189 -35.10 -10.31 -6.38
CA GLY A 189 -34.98 -10.61 -4.95
C GLY A 189 -33.54 -10.64 -4.44
N GLU A 190 -33.39 -10.52 -3.12
CA GLU A 190 -32.09 -10.56 -2.44
C GLU A 190 -31.37 -11.91 -2.68
N GLY A 191 -30.05 -11.86 -2.86
CA GLY A 191 -29.22 -13.05 -3.11
C GLY A 191 -29.16 -13.49 -4.58
N PHE A 192 -29.93 -12.88 -5.48
CA PHE A 192 -29.87 -13.19 -6.91
C PHE A 192 -28.50 -12.85 -7.53
N ASN A 193 -27.84 -11.79 -7.04
CA ASN A 193 -26.49 -11.41 -7.47
C ASN A 193 -25.37 -12.30 -6.89
N GLY A 194 -25.70 -13.19 -5.95
CA GLY A 194 -24.72 -13.98 -5.18
C GLY A 194 -25.14 -15.44 -5.01
N GLN A 195 -25.55 -16.09 -6.11
CA GLN A 195 -25.98 -17.49 -6.09
C GLN A 195 -24.84 -18.42 -5.68
N ILE A 196 -25.12 -19.35 -4.77
CA ILE A 196 -24.16 -20.37 -4.32
C ILE A 196 -24.43 -21.66 -5.10
N PRO A 197 -23.60 -22.02 -6.10
CA PRO A 197 -23.79 -23.25 -6.85
C PRO A 197 -23.45 -24.47 -5.98
N MET A 198 -24.38 -25.42 -5.87
CA MET A 198 -24.12 -26.72 -5.24
C MET A 198 -23.67 -27.73 -6.30
N LEU A 199 -22.46 -28.26 -6.16
CA LEU A 199 -21.92 -29.31 -7.00
C LEU A 199 -21.96 -30.65 -6.26
N ILE A 200 -22.56 -31.66 -6.88
CA ILE A 200 -22.68 -33.00 -6.31
C ILE A 200 -21.87 -33.95 -7.18
N ASN A 201 -20.78 -34.47 -6.64
CA ASN A 201 -19.98 -35.49 -7.29
C ASN A 201 -20.55 -36.88 -6.96
N VAL A 202 -21.21 -37.51 -7.93
CA VAL A 202 -21.82 -38.83 -7.76
C VAL A 202 -20.95 -39.88 -8.44
N LYS A 203 -20.40 -40.83 -7.66
CA LYS A 203 -19.57 -41.93 -8.18
C LYS A 203 -20.32 -42.88 -9.11
N ASP A 204 -21.65 -42.96 -9.03
CA ASP A 204 -22.46 -43.92 -9.78
C ASP A 204 -23.74 -43.29 -10.37
N LYS A 205 -23.87 -43.33 -11.70
CA LYS A 205 -24.89 -42.56 -12.46
C LYS A 205 -26.34 -42.96 -12.13
N LYS A 206 -26.55 -44.17 -11.59
CA LYS A 206 -27.87 -44.73 -11.24
C LYS A 206 -28.44 -44.20 -9.91
N MET A 207 -27.65 -43.58 -9.04
CA MET A 207 -28.11 -43.07 -7.74
C MET A 207 -28.83 -41.71 -7.81
N ILE A 208 -28.70 -40.98 -8.92
CA ILE A 208 -29.20 -39.60 -9.06
C ILE A 208 -30.72 -39.50 -8.91
N HIS A 209 -31.47 -40.48 -9.43
CA HIS A 209 -32.94 -40.45 -9.36
C HIS A 209 -33.50 -40.88 -8.00
N LYS A 210 -32.79 -41.69 -7.21
CA LYS A 210 -33.31 -42.23 -5.95
C LYS A 210 -33.15 -41.25 -4.78
N ASP A 211 -32.12 -40.41 -4.83
CA ASP A 211 -31.75 -39.50 -3.75
C ASP A 211 -32.10 -38.01 -4.03
N TYR A 212 -32.79 -37.70 -5.14
CA TYR A 212 -33.14 -36.32 -5.51
C TYR A 212 -33.89 -35.56 -4.41
N ASN A 213 -34.93 -36.16 -3.83
CA ASN A 213 -35.70 -35.54 -2.74
C ASN A 213 -34.86 -35.37 -1.46
N LYS A 214 -33.87 -36.25 -1.24
CA LYS A 214 -32.98 -36.18 -0.08
C LYS A 214 -31.96 -35.06 -0.23
N ILE A 215 -31.44 -34.88 -1.45
CA ILE A 215 -30.56 -33.76 -1.84
C ILE A 215 -31.33 -32.43 -1.74
N TYR A 216 -32.54 -32.36 -2.28
CA TYR A 216 -33.38 -31.15 -2.24
C TYR A 216 -33.70 -30.72 -0.80
N ASN A 217 -34.09 -31.66 0.05
CA ASN A 217 -34.34 -31.37 1.48
C ASN A 217 -33.08 -30.96 2.23
N LEU A 218 -31.90 -31.48 1.84
CA LEU A 218 -30.62 -31.05 2.41
C LEU A 218 -30.29 -29.60 2.01
N CYS A 219 -30.52 -29.22 0.75
CA CYS A 219 -30.37 -27.82 0.29
C CYS A 219 -31.24 -26.87 1.11
N ILE A 220 -32.52 -27.19 1.28
CA ILE A 220 -33.45 -26.36 2.06
C ILE A 220 -33.00 -26.22 3.51
N LYS A 221 -32.43 -27.27 4.11
CA LYS A 221 -31.95 -27.26 5.49
C LYS A 221 -30.66 -26.44 5.69
N ILE A 222 -29.84 -26.29 4.65
CA ILE A 222 -28.59 -25.50 4.69
C ILE A 222 -28.86 -24.00 4.43
N LEU A 223 -29.90 -23.67 3.67
CA LEU A 223 -30.29 -22.30 3.32
C LEU A 223 -31.13 -21.59 4.41
N ARG A 224 -31.41 -22.26 5.53
CA ARG A 224 -32.24 -21.76 6.63
C ARG A 224 -31.42 -21.62 7.90
#